data_AF-A0A4R8WLS3-F1
#
_entry.id   AF-A0A4R8WLS3-F1
#
_cell.length_a   1.000
_cell.length_b   1.000
_cell.length_c   1.000
_cell.angle_alpha   90.00
_cell.angle_beta   90.00
_cell.angle_gamma   90.00
#
_symmetry.space_group_name_H-M   'P 1'
#
loop_
_entity.id
_entity.type
_entity.pdbx_description
1 polymer ?
#
loop_
_entity_poly.entity_id
_entity_poly.type
_entity_poly.pdbx_seq_one_letter_code
_entity_poly.pdbx_strand_id
1 'polypeptide(L)'
;MSARPHDLADLYLAPVALDLDHRLEELSGLSVDEVAYRVILGADREPRNATEREEAWLETLTRGLDLHGWQVSRHPRGLLLSHDAYALVLGIPANLASYLDA
;
A
#
# COMPACT_ATOMS: atom_id res chain seq x y z
N MET A 1 -18.16 12.97 17.39
CA MET A 1 -17.30 14.04 16.82
C MET A 1 -17.30 13.87 15.31
N SER A 2 -17.58 14.93 14.55
CA SER A 2 -17.40 14.89 13.09
C SER A 2 -15.92 15.10 12.82
N ALA A 3 -15.24 14.15 12.19
CA ALA A 3 -13.94 14.43 11.59
C ALA A 3 -14.14 15.55 10.56
N ARG A 4 -13.34 16.61 10.64
CA ARG A 4 -13.32 17.71 9.68
C ARG A 4 -11.88 17.85 9.20
N PRO A 5 -11.65 17.97 7.89
CA PRO A 5 -10.33 18.23 7.34
C PRO A 5 -9.68 19.42 8.07
N HIS A 6 -8.44 19.24 8.54
CA HIS A 6 -7.64 20.28 9.14
C HIS A 6 -6.85 21.04 8.08
N ASP A 7 -6.44 20.37 7.00
CA ASP A 7 -5.75 20.96 5.86
C ASP A 7 -6.20 20.40 4.50
N LEU A 8 -5.48 20.76 3.43
CA LEU A 8 -5.79 20.29 2.08
C LEU A 8 -5.47 18.81 1.89
N ALA A 9 -4.43 18.27 2.53
CA ALA A 9 -4.03 16.86 2.40
C ALA A 9 -5.16 15.93 2.89
N ASP A 10 -5.84 16.32 3.96
CA ASP A 10 -6.99 15.59 4.49
C ASP A 10 -8.15 15.42 3.49
N LEU A 11 -8.32 16.38 2.56
CA LEU A 11 -9.34 16.30 1.50
C LEU A 11 -9.00 15.23 0.45
N TYR A 12 -7.74 14.83 0.34
CA TYR A 12 -7.27 13.83 -0.61
C TYR A 12 -7.30 12.39 -0.07
N LEU A 13 -7.78 12.16 1.16
CA LEU A 13 -7.89 10.80 1.72
C LEU A 13 -8.64 9.84 0.79
N ALA A 14 -9.83 10.24 0.33
CA ALA A 14 -10.65 9.36 -0.49
C ALA A 14 -9.99 9.02 -1.85
N PRO A 15 -9.48 9.99 -2.63
CA PRO A 15 -8.67 9.71 -3.81
C PRO A 15 -7.49 8.76 -3.55
N VAL A 16 -6.65 9.06 -2.55
CA VAL A 16 -5.45 8.24 -2.25
C VAL A 16 -5.84 6.83 -1.84
N ALA A 17 -6.88 6.68 -1.01
CA ALA A 17 -7.38 5.38 -0.59
C ALA A 17 -7.92 4.56 -1.77
N LEU A 18 -8.66 5.19 -2.70
CA LEU A 18 -9.19 4.52 -3.89
C LEU A 18 -8.08 4.10 -4.85
N ASP A 19 -7.06 4.94 -5.06
CA ASP A 19 -5.93 4.58 -5.92
C ASP A 19 -5.16 3.38 -5.35
N LEU A 20 -4.90 3.37 -4.03
CA LEU A 20 -4.24 2.24 -3.36
C LEU A 20 -5.10 0.98 -3.35
N ASP A 21 -6.41 1.11 -3.10
CA ASP A 21 -7.36 -0.01 -3.17
C ASP A 21 -7.39 -0.63 -4.58
N HIS A 22 -7.37 0.20 -5.62
CA HIS A 22 -7.28 -0.27 -7.00
C HIS A 22 -5.99 -1.05 -7.27
N ARG A 23 -4.84 -0.57 -6.77
CA ARG A 23 -3.56 -1.30 -6.87
C ARG A 23 -3.58 -2.63 -6.13
N LEU A 24 -4.19 -2.67 -4.95
CA LEU A 24 -4.35 -3.91 -4.20
C LEU A 24 -5.24 -4.91 -4.97
N GLU A 25 -6.30 -4.42 -5.62
CA GLU A 25 -7.19 -5.24 -6.43
C GLU A 25 -6.52 -5.75 -7.73
N GLU A 26 -5.69 -4.93 -8.39
CA GLU A 26 -4.89 -5.37 -9.54
C GLU A 26 -3.98 -6.58 -9.19
N LEU A 27 -3.48 -6.61 -7.95
CA LEU A 27 -2.65 -7.71 -7.46
C LEU A 27 -3.46 -8.86 -6.83
N SER A 28 -4.73 -8.65 -6.48
CA SER A 28 -5.56 -9.65 -5.79
C SER A 28 -5.85 -10.87 -6.66
N GLY A 29 -5.94 -10.67 -7.98
CA GLY A 29 -6.16 -11.73 -8.97
C GLY A 29 -4.94 -12.60 -9.30
N LEU A 30 -3.78 -12.31 -8.72
CA LEU A 30 -2.51 -12.97 -9.02
C LEU A 30 -2.17 -14.07 -8.00
N SER A 31 -1.47 -15.11 -8.45
CA SER A 31 -0.81 -16.06 -7.56
C SER A 31 0.33 -15.39 -6.77
N VAL A 32 0.80 -16.02 -5.69
CA VAL A 32 1.91 -15.49 -4.87
C VAL A 32 3.19 -15.28 -5.69
N ASP A 33 3.50 -16.20 -6.62
CA ASP A 33 4.66 -16.10 -7.49
C ASP A 33 4.53 -14.94 -8.51
N GLU A 34 3.32 -14.73 -9.03
CA GLU A 34 3.03 -13.60 -9.92
C GLU A 34 3.10 -12.26 -9.17
N VAL A 35 2.64 -12.21 -7.92
CA VAL A 35 2.82 -11.05 -7.04
C VAL A 35 4.31 -10.78 -6.83
N ALA A 36 5.10 -11.81 -6.52
CA ALA A 36 6.54 -11.68 -6.35
C ALA A 36 7.20 -11.08 -7.61
N TYR A 37 6.86 -11.61 -8.78
CA TYR A 37 7.35 -11.10 -10.05
C TYR A 37 6.95 -9.63 -10.29
N ARG A 38 5.69 -9.27 -10.01
CA ARG A 38 5.21 -7.88 -10.13
C ARG A 38 5.94 -6.93 -9.20
N VAL A 39 6.22 -7.35 -7.97
CA VAL A 39 6.98 -6.54 -7.00
C VAL A 39 8.42 -6.33 -7.46
N ILE A 40 9.06 -7.36 -8.04
CA ILE A 40 10.42 -7.22 -8.59
C ILE A 40 10.46 -6.18 -9.71
N LEU A 41 9.50 -6.25 -10.64
CA LEU A 41 9.39 -5.26 -11.72
C LEU A 41 9.02 -3.88 -11.19
N GLY A 42 8.14 -3.83 -10.20
CA GLY A 42 7.61 -2.60 -9.62
C GLY A 42 8.59 -1.86 -8.73
N ALA A 43 9.54 -2.55 -8.09
CA ALA A 43 10.61 -1.93 -7.28
C ALA A 43 11.93 -1.82 -8.04
N ASP A 44 12.01 -2.37 -9.26
CA ASP A 44 13.23 -2.47 -10.07
C ASP A 44 14.39 -3.15 -9.31
N ARG A 45 14.05 -4.12 -8.43
CA ARG A 45 15.01 -4.89 -7.65
C ARG A 45 14.40 -6.20 -7.17
N GLU A 46 15.25 -7.20 -6.95
CA GLU A 46 14.85 -8.46 -6.33
C GLU A 46 15.07 -8.41 -4.80
N PRO A 47 14.01 -8.48 -3.98
CA PRO A 47 14.13 -8.46 -2.52
C PRO A 47 14.76 -9.73 -1.97
N ARG A 48 15.68 -9.59 -1.02
CA ARG A 48 16.47 -10.71 -0.47
C ARG A 48 16.01 -11.19 0.90
N ASN A 49 15.20 -10.39 1.59
CA ASN A 49 14.69 -10.66 2.93
C ASN A 49 13.30 -10.04 3.11
N ALA A 50 12.64 -10.34 4.23
CA ALA A 50 11.28 -9.88 4.49
C ALA A 50 11.15 -8.35 4.52
N THR A 51 12.14 -7.64 5.08
CA THR A 51 12.15 -6.18 5.14
C THR A 51 12.25 -5.57 3.75
N GLU A 52 13.20 -6.02 2.93
CA GLU A 52 13.33 -5.56 1.54
C GLU A 52 12.07 -5.89 0.72
N ARG A 53 11.39 -7.00 1.04
CA ARG A 53 10.15 -7.42 0.36
C ARG A 53 9.00 -6.47 0.67
N GLU A 54 8.84 -6.12 1.94
CA GLU A 54 7.84 -5.13 2.37
C GLU A 54 8.11 -3.77 1.71
N GLU A 55 9.36 -3.31 1.72
CA GLU A 55 9.76 -2.06 1.08
C GLU A 55 9.49 -2.07 -0.43
N ALA A 56 9.87 -3.14 -1.12
CA ALA A 56 9.64 -3.28 -2.56
C ALA A 56 8.14 -3.34 -2.89
N TRP A 57 7.34 -3.99 -2.05
CA TRP A 57 5.89 -4.04 -2.20
C TRP A 57 5.25 -2.66 -2.01
N LEU A 58 5.64 -1.92 -0.96
CA LEU A 58 5.18 -0.55 -0.73
C LEU A 58 5.58 0.38 -1.89
N GLU A 59 6.81 0.26 -2.38
CA GLU A 59 7.27 1.02 -3.55
C GLU A 59 6.45 0.68 -4.79
N THR A 60 6.17 -0.61 -5.03
CA THR A 60 5.35 -1.06 -6.16
C THR A 60 3.93 -0.49 -6.10
N LEU A 61 3.31 -0.48 -4.91
CA LEU A 61 1.95 0.06 -4.73
C LEU A 61 1.89 1.57 -4.91
N THR A 62 2.92 2.29 -4.50
CA THR A 62 2.94 3.76 -4.50
C THR A 62 3.57 4.37 -5.75
N ARG A 63 4.22 3.54 -6.59
CA ARG A 63 4.93 4.01 -7.79
C ARG A 63 3.97 4.75 -8.73
N GLY A 64 4.29 6.03 -8.96
CA GLY A 64 3.55 6.90 -9.87
C GLY A 64 2.24 7.45 -9.32
N LEU A 65 1.93 7.22 -8.03
CA LEU A 65 0.80 7.86 -7.35
C LEU A 65 1.25 9.17 -6.70
N ASP A 66 0.41 10.19 -6.75
CA ASP A 66 0.54 11.37 -5.89
C ASP A 66 -0.20 11.08 -4.58
N LEU A 67 0.55 10.89 -3.50
CA LEU A 67 -0.03 10.60 -2.19
C LEU A 67 -0.51 11.85 -1.46
N HIS A 68 -0.32 13.06 -2.03
CA HIS A 68 -0.84 14.31 -1.48
C HIS A 68 -0.55 14.52 0.03
N GLY A 69 0.66 14.14 0.48
CA GLY A 69 1.08 14.26 1.88
C GLY A 69 0.74 13.05 2.76
N TRP A 70 -0.04 12.09 2.27
CA TRP A 70 -0.30 10.83 2.96
C TRP A 70 0.93 9.92 2.93
N GLN A 71 1.16 9.27 4.05
CA GLN A 71 2.22 8.27 4.21
C GLN A 71 1.59 6.89 4.16
N VAL A 72 2.28 5.97 3.49
CA VAL A 72 1.83 4.59 3.31
C VAL A 72 2.84 3.67 3.97
N SER A 73 2.37 2.76 4.82
CA SER A 73 3.23 1.82 5.54
C SER A 73 2.51 0.49 5.79
N ARG A 74 3.27 -0.55 6.13
CA ARG A 74 2.69 -1.82 6.57
C ARG A 74 2.14 -1.69 7.98
N HIS A 75 0.95 -2.21 8.18
CA HIS A 75 0.33 -2.39 9.50
C HIS A 75 -0.07 -3.85 9.66
N PRO A 76 -0.05 -4.48 10.85
CA PRO A 76 -0.35 -5.91 11.00
C PRO A 76 -1.65 -6.39 10.32
N ARG A 77 -2.66 -5.52 10.25
CA ARG A 77 -3.97 -5.78 9.62
C ARG A 77 -4.09 -5.41 8.13
N GLY A 78 -3.08 -4.80 7.53
CA GLY A 78 -3.15 -4.37 6.13
C GLY A 78 -2.19 -3.24 5.76
N LEU A 79 -2.68 -2.29 4.97
CA LEU A 79 -1.93 -1.12 4.52
C LEU A 79 -2.40 0.11 5.30
N LEU A 80 -1.50 0.76 6.02
CA LEU A 80 -1.80 1.98 6.77
C LEU A 80 -1.54 3.20 5.91
N LEU A 81 -2.58 4.04 5.76
CA LEU A 81 -2.48 5.40 5.29
C LEU A 81 -2.53 6.33 6.51
N SER A 82 -1.54 7.20 6.66
CA SER A 82 -1.51 8.17 7.76
C SER A 82 -1.14 9.56 7.31
N HIS A 83 -1.80 10.55 7.91
CA HIS A 83 -1.50 11.97 7.78
C HIS A 83 -1.83 12.65 9.12
N ASP A 84 -0.82 13.22 9.79
CA ASP A 84 -0.91 13.81 11.13
C ASP A 84 -1.69 12.93 12.14
N ALA A 85 -2.88 13.39 12.58
CA ALA A 85 -3.71 12.71 13.56
C ALA A 85 -4.67 11.67 12.92
N TYR A 86 -4.68 11.57 11.59
CA TYR A 86 -5.53 10.66 10.85
C TYR A 86 -4.80 9.41 10.41
N ALA A 87 -5.49 8.28 10.57
CA ALA A 87 -5.01 6.97 10.18
C ALA A 87 -6.18 6.14 9.65
N LEU A 88 -5.97 5.49 8.50
CA LEU A 88 -6.89 4.54 7.90
C LEU A 88 -6.12 3.28 7.54
N VAL A 89 -6.65 2.11 7.92
CA VAL A 89 -6.07 0.83 7.52
C VAL A 89 -6.94 0.22 6.44
N LEU A 90 -6.39 0.07 5.24
CA LEU A 90 -6.98 -0.72 4.17
C LEU A 90 -6.64 -2.20 4.39
N GLY A 91 -7.62 -3.07 4.19
CA GLY A 91 -7.37 -4.51 4.18
C GLY A 91 -6.49 -4.89 2.98
N ILE A 92 -5.66 -5.92 3.14
CA ILE A 92 -4.90 -6.48 2.02
C ILE A 92 -5.45 -7.87 1.66
N PRO A 93 -5.51 -8.22 0.37
CA PRO A 93 -5.85 -9.57 -0.08
C PRO A 93 -4.93 -10.65 0.50
N ALA A 94 -5.47 -11.87 0.67
CA ALA A 94 -4.79 -12.98 1.35
C ALA A 94 -3.52 -13.47 0.63
N ASN A 95 -3.49 -13.40 -0.70
CA ASN A 95 -2.30 -13.71 -1.50
C ASN A 95 -1.16 -12.72 -1.23
N LEU A 96 -1.46 -11.42 -1.05
CA LEU A 96 -0.47 -10.40 -0.69
C LEU A 96 0.04 -10.60 0.73
N ALA A 97 -0.85 -10.93 1.67
CA ALA A 97 -0.43 -11.29 3.02
C ALA A 97 0.52 -12.50 3.00
N SER A 98 0.17 -13.54 2.24
CA SER A 98 0.99 -14.74 2.10
C SER A 98 2.35 -14.45 1.45
N TYR A 99 2.40 -13.56 0.46
CA TYR A 99 3.66 -13.10 -0.14
C TYR A 99 4.56 -12.37 0.87
N LEU A 100 3.98 -11.51 1.71
CA LEU A 100 4.73 -10.77 2.72
C LEU A 100 5.24 -11.68 3.86
N ASP A 101 4.51 -12.75 4.19
CA ASP A 101 4.85 -13.68 5.27
C ASP A 101 5.78 -14.84 4.84
N ALA A 102 6.07 -14.99 3.54
CA ALA A 102 6.86 -16.09 2.97
C ALA A 102 8.36 -16.09 3.33
#